data_AF-A0A832XYK2-F1
#
_entry.id   AF-A0A832XYK2-F1
#
_cell.length_a   1.000
_cell.length_b   1.000
_cell.length_c   1.000
_cell.angle_alpha   90.00
_cell.angle_beta   90.00
_cell.angle_gamma   90.00
#
_symmetry.space_group_name_H-M   'P 1'
#
loop_
_entity.id
_entity.type
_entity.pdbx_description
1 polymer ?
#
loop_
_entity_poly.entity_id
_entity_poly.type
_entity_poly.pdbx_seq_one_letter_code
_entity_poly.pdbx_strand_id
1 'polypeptide(L)'
;TTGSSTSIIPGKTPCLECFQPSLKDEEMPKCGTEGVHPSILTTISSVQVSEAVKIITGQEPNLANKLFLADIKNLDYDKVRIIKQSKCNVCGVNADLSTKKSRRKLIEDICGREGKSVHIVSPKDNLEIDLDELNKIIVDKKLNIIRRGQLGITIQYNEQITISIVDSGVSIIVGALEEKRALEIFNEIIINGLNITPEKIDSEFKRLVQIN
;
A
#
# COMPACT_ATOMS: atom_id res chain seq x y z
N THR A 1 20.90 -2.52 13.15
CA THR A 1 19.50 -2.69 12.71
C THR A 1 18.76 -1.47 13.17
N THR A 2 18.21 -0.70 12.26
CA THR A 2 17.70 0.64 12.55
C THR A 2 16.23 0.78 12.20
N GLY A 3 15.56 1.73 12.84
CA GLY A 3 14.18 2.07 12.55
C GLY A 3 13.85 3.48 13.00
N SER A 4 12.76 4.04 12.47
CA SER A 4 12.34 5.39 12.80
C SER A 4 10.83 5.52 12.96
N SER A 5 10.40 6.55 13.68
CA SER A 5 8.98 6.86 13.86
C SER A 5 8.78 8.36 14.09
N THR A 6 7.65 8.88 13.64
CA THR A 6 7.25 10.27 13.88
C THR A 6 5.72 10.38 13.85
N SER A 7 5.16 11.41 14.49
CA SER A 7 3.72 11.68 14.45
C SER A 7 3.43 12.90 13.57
N ILE A 8 2.78 12.66 12.44
CA ILE A 8 2.38 13.71 11.49
C ILE A 8 0.96 14.15 11.80
N ILE A 9 0.80 15.37 12.33
CA ILE A 9 -0.48 16.05 12.53
C ILE A 9 -0.63 17.11 11.43
N PRO A 10 -1.52 16.91 10.45
CA PRO A 10 -1.74 17.85 9.35
C PRO A 10 -1.92 19.29 9.82
N GLY A 11 -1.29 20.23 9.13
CA GLY A 11 -1.31 21.65 9.47
C GLY A 11 -0.40 22.05 10.64
N LYS A 12 -0.18 21.18 11.63
CA LYS A 12 0.55 21.47 12.88
C LYS A 12 2.03 21.04 12.88
N THR A 13 2.35 19.86 12.34
CA THR A 13 3.72 19.32 12.29
C THR A 13 4.25 19.29 10.85
N PRO A 14 5.56 19.06 10.61
CA PRO A 14 6.06 18.74 9.27
C PRO A 14 5.38 17.50 8.68
N CYS A 15 5.15 17.51 7.36
CA CYS A 15 4.84 16.30 6.60
C CYS A 15 6.12 15.54 6.22
N LEU A 16 5.99 14.36 5.62
CA LEU A 16 7.15 13.57 5.17
C LEU A 16 8.08 14.36 4.25
N GLU A 17 7.53 15.08 3.26
CA GLU A 17 8.30 15.89 2.31
C GLU A 17 9.12 17.02 2.98
N CYS A 18 8.76 17.45 4.20
CA CYS A 18 9.51 18.49 4.91
C CYS A 18 10.87 18.01 5.42
N PHE A 19 11.02 16.72 5.75
CA PHE A 19 12.24 16.17 6.35
C PHE A 19 12.84 15.00 5.57
N GLN A 20 12.09 14.45 4.61
CA GLN A 20 12.56 13.45 3.65
C GLN A 20 12.07 13.83 2.24
N PRO A 21 12.61 14.91 1.65
CA PRO A 21 12.13 15.42 0.38
C PRO A 21 12.44 14.46 -0.77
N SER A 22 11.50 14.34 -1.72
CA SER A 22 11.69 13.56 -2.96
C SER A 22 12.06 12.09 -2.75
N LEU A 23 11.61 11.49 -1.64
CA LEU A 23 11.76 10.06 -1.38
C LEU A 23 11.13 9.25 -2.52
N LYS A 24 11.87 8.29 -3.07
CA LYS A 24 11.37 7.37 -4.08
C LYS A 24 11.33 5.95 -3.51
N ASP A 25 10.21 5.28 -3.70
CA ASP A 25 10.02 3.91 -3.19
C ASP A 25 11.02 2.92 -3.83
N GLU A 26 11.44 3.16 -5.09
CA GLU A 26 12.44 2.31 -5.76
C GLU A 26 13.84 2.40 -5.15
N GLU A 27 14.13 3.48 -4.43
CA GLU A 27 15.42 3.71 -3.77
C GLU A 27 15.45 3.11 -2.36
N MET A 28 14.32 2.58 -1.85
CA MET A 28 14.21 2.03 -0.50
C MET A 28 14.44 0.51 -0.47
N PRO A 29 15.16 -0.01 0.55
CA PRO A 29 15.32 -1.44 0.74
C PRO A 29 13.97 -2.11 1.02
N LYS A 30 13.72 -3.26 0.40
CA LYS A 30 12.51 -4.05 0.60
C LYS A 30 12.78 -5.16 1.60
N CYS A 31 11.83 -5.42 2.51
CA CYS A 31 11.96 -6.53 3.48
C CYS A 31 12.19 -7.89 2.81
N GLY A 32 11.69 -8.07 1.58
CA GLY A 32 11.87 -9.29 0.82
C GLY A 32 13.27 -9.53 0.26
N THR A 33 14.08 -8.48 0.10
CA THR A 33 15.43 -8.58 -0.44
C THR A 33 16.48 -8.55 0.67
N GLU A 34 16.32 -7.64 1.64
CA GLU A 34 17.32 -7.42 2.70
C GLU A 34 17.09 -8.28 3.94
N GLY A 35 15.90 -8.88 4.07
CA GLY A 35 15.43 -9.44 5.33
C GLY A 35 15.17 -8.36 6.39
N VAL A 36 14.53 -8.75 7.49
CA VAL A 36 14.27 -7.83 8.60
C VAL A 36 14.38 -8.55 9.94
N HIS A 37 15.09 -7.94 10.88
CA HIS A 37 15.25 -8.52 12.21
C HIS A 37 13.98 -8.26 13.05
N PRO A 38 13.31 -9.28 13.61
CA PRO A 38 12.02 -9.10 14.29
C PRO A 38 12.02 -8.08 15.43
N SER A 39 13.12 -7.95 16.17
CA SER A 39 13.17 -7.02 17.31
C SER A 39 13.01 -5.55 16.92
N ILE A 40 13.50 -5.10 15.76
CA ILE A 40 13.30 -3.70 15.36
C ILE A 40 11.83 -3.43 15.02
N LEU A 41 11.15 -4.42 14.43
CA LEU A 41 9.72 -4.33 14.16
C LEU A 41 8.95 -4.15 15.46
N THR A 42 9.17 -5.03 16.45
CA THR A 42 8.50 -4.94 17.75
C THR A 42 8.78 -3.61 18.46
N THR A 43 10.03 -3.14 18.44
CA THR A 43 10.42 -1.86 19.07
C THR A 43 9.70 -0.68 18.42
N ILE A 44 9.77 -0.54 17.09
CA ILE A 44 9.15 0.57 16.37
C ILE A 44 7.63 0.50 16.45
N SER A 45 7.04 -0.69 16.29
CA SER A 45 5.60 -0.87 16.43
C SER A 45 5.10 -0.49 17.82
N SER A 46 5.82 -0.85 18.89
CA SER A 46 5.44 -0.46 20.26
C SER A 46 5.43 1.05 20.45
N VAL A 47 6.41 1.76 19.87
CA VAL A 47 6.44 3.23 19.86
C VAL A 47 5.26 3.80 19.08
N GLN A 48 4.99 3.29 17.87
CA GLN A 48 3.87 3.74 17.04
C GLN A 48 2.50 3.52 17.71
N VAL A 49 2.31 2.37 18.36
CA VAL A 49 1.07 2.06 19.12
C VAL A 49 0.88 3.05 20.26
N SER A 50 1.93 3.34 21.03
CA SER A 50 1.87 4.32 22.12
C SER A 50 1.47 5.71 21.63
N GLU A 51 2.05 6.18 20.51
CA GLU A 51 1.71 7.48 19.92
C GLU A 51 0.30 7.49 19.34
N ALA A 52 -0.16 6.40 18.72
CA ALA A 52 -1.52 6.27 18.20
C ALA A 52 -2.57 6.32 19.32
N VAL A 53 -2.33 5.63 20.45
CA VAL A 53 -3.21 5.69 21.63
C VAL A 53 -3.33 7.12 22.16
N LYS A 54 -2.21 7.86 22.21
CA LYS A 54 -2.23 9.28 22.60
C LYS A 54 -3.12 10.10 21.69
N ILE A 55 -2.95 9.98 20.38
CA ILE A 55 -3.74 10.71 19.38
C ILE A 55 -5.24 10.40 19.54
N ILE A 56 -5.61 9.11 19.62
CA ILE A 56 -7.02 8.69 19.69
C ILE A 56 -7.67 9.12 21.01
N THR A 57 -6.91 9.18 22.10
CA THR A 57 -7.40 9.65 23.42
C THR A 57 -7.33 11.18 23.57
N GLY A 58 -7.00 11.92 22.51
CA GLY A 58 -6.93 13.38 22.52
C GLY A 58 -5.69 13.97 23.20
N GLN A 59 -4.70 13.15 23.53
CA GLN A 59 -3.42 13.61 24.06
C GLN A 59 -2.47 14.05 22.94
N GLU A 60 -1.58 14.98 23.25
CA GLU A 60 -0.51 15.35 22.31
C GLU A 60 0.51 14.20 22.19
N PRO A 61 0.86 13.76 20.97
CA PRO A 61 1.87 12.74 20.76
C PRO A 61 3.28 13.28 21.09
N ASN A 62 4.12 12.45 21.71
CA ASN A 62 5.48 12.86 22.10
C ASN A 62 6.38 13.14 20.90
N LEU A 63 6.09 12.48 19.77
CA LEU A 63 6.82 12.58 18.51
C LEU A 63 6.29 13.67 17.59
N ALA A 64 5.36 14.53 18.05
CA ALA A 64 5.05 15.76 17.35
C ALA A 64 6.34 16.59 17.16
N ASN A 65 6.64 16.97 15.90
CA ASN A 65 7.85 17.70 15.52
C ASN A 65 9.17 17.00 15.88
N LYS A 66 9.16 15.68 16.09
CA LYS A 66 10.36 14.89 16.38
C LYS A 66 10.40 13.64 15.51
N LEU A 67 11.60 13.28 15.06
CA LEU A 67 11.91 12.00 14.46
C LEU A 67 12.59 11.14 15.51
N PHE A 68 11.91 10.08 15.94
CA PHE A 68 12.52 9.03 16.74
C PHE A 68 13.38 8.14 15.85
N LEU A 69 14.60 7.86 16.30
CA LEU A 69 15.56 6.98 15.66
C LEU A 69 15.97 5.92 16.67
N ALA A 70 15.86 4.65 16.28
CA ALA A 70 16.34 3.53 17.07
C ALA A 70 17.43 2.80 16.29
N ASP A 71 18.58 2.57 16.92
CA ASP A 71 19.58 1.61 16.48
C ASP A 71 19.74 0.53 17.55
N ILE A 72 19.05 -0.59 17.33
CA ILE A 72 19.09 -1.70 18.29
C ILE A 72 20.41 -2.46 18.27
N LYS A 73 21.26 -2.25 17.26
CA LYS A 73 22.60 -2.89 17.22
C LYS A 73 23.49 -2.32 18.31
N ASN A 74 23.42 -1.00 18.50
CA ASN A 74 24.19 -0.27 19.49
C ASN A 74 23.38 0.08 20.76
N LEU A 75 22.06 -0.22 20.75
CA LEU A 75 21.09 0.15 21.79
C LEU A 75 20.94 1.67 21.95
N ASP A 76 21.05 2.39 20.84
CA ASP A 76 20.91 3.85 20.80
C ASP A 76 19.49 4.26 20.43
N TYR A 77 18.97 5.25 21.15
CA TYR A 77 17.65 5.82 20.95
C TYR A 77 17.71 7.34 20.97
N ASP A 78 17.48 7.95 19.82
CA ASP A 78 17.56 9.39 19.65
C ASP A 78 16.22 10.00 19.23
N LYS A 79 16.08 11.29 19.56
CA LYS A 79 14.97 12.12 19.07
C LYS A 79 15.54 13.38 18.45
N VAL A 80 15.40 13.50 17.14
CA VAL A 80 15.84 14.68 16.39
C VAL A 80 14.63 15.58 16.18
N ARG A 81 14.77 16.88 16.44
CA ARG A 81 13.71 17.85 16.13
C ARG A 81 13.61 18.02 14.62
N ILE A 82 12.40 17.91 14.08
CA ILE A 82 12.07 18.18 12.68
C ILE A 82 11.15 19.40 12.59
N ILE A 83 11.27 20.16 11.50
CA ILE A 83 10.61 21.46 11.35
C ILE A 83 9.80 21.49 10.07
N LYS A 84 8.58 22.06 10.14
CA LYS A 84 7.72 22.30 8.99
C LYS A 84 8.37 23.33 8.06
N GLN A 85 8.55 22.98 6.79
CA GLN A 85 9.11 23.87 5.79
C GLN A 85 8.03 24.79 5.22
N SER A 86 8.25 26.10 5.28
CA SER A 86 7.27 27.10 4.79
C SER A 86 7.01 26.99 3.29
N LYS A 87 8.05 26.64 2.53
CA LYS A 87 8.02 26.41 1.07
C LYS A 87 7.85 24.93 0.69
N CYS A 88 7.31 24.09 1.57
CA CYS A 88 7.06 22.68 1.24
C CYS A 88 6.03 22.59 0.10
N ASN A 89 6.34 21.78 -0.93
CA ASN A 89 5.45 21.56 -2.07
C ASN A 89 4.19 20.73 -1.73
N VAL A 90 4.09 20.21 -0.50
CA VAL A 90 2.96 19.40 -0.04
C VAL A 90 2.15 20.12 1.06
N CYS A 91 2.79 20.58 2.13
CA CYS A 91 2.08 21.21 3.27
C CYS A 91 2.39 22.70 3.46
N GLY A 92 3.11 23.32 2.52
CA GLY A 92 3.39 24.76 2.50
C GLY A 92 2.20 25.57 1.99
N VAL A 93 2.23 26.88 2.19
CA VAL A 93 1.10 27.78 1.87
C VAL A 93 0.77 27.80 0.38
N ASN A 94 1.79 27.67 -0.47
CA ASN A 94 1.67 27.69 -1.93
C ASN A 94 1.84 26.28 -2.53
N ALA A 95 1.54 25.23 -1.77
CA ALA A 95 1.64 23.86 -2.26
C ALA A 95 0.67 23.64 -3.42
N ASP A 96 1.21 23.25 -4.58
CA ASP A 96 0.41 22.78 -5.69
C ASP A 96 0.08 21.30 -5.46
N LEU A 97 -1.13 21.06 -4.96
CA LEU A 97 -1.69 19.73 -4.73
C LEU A 97 -2.46 19.21 -5.95
N SER A 98 -2.29 19.81 -7.13
CA SER A 98 -2.84 19.25 -8.36
C SER A 98 -2.44 17.77 -8.47
N THR A 99 -3.43 16.92 -8.76
CA THR A 99 -3.28 15.48 -8.75
C THR A 99 -2.21 15.07 -9.76
N LYS A 100 -0.98 14.88 -9.30
CA LYS A 100 0.07 14.29 -10.13
C LYS A 100 -0.38 12.87 -10.44
N LYS A 101 -0.40 12.52 -11.73
CA LYS A 101 -0.69 11.14 -12.16
C LYS A 101 0.18 10.19 -11.34
N SER A 102 -0.48 9.20 -10.74
CA SER A 102 0.17 8.15 -9.97
C SER A 102 1.27 7.52 -10.83
N ARG A 103 2.50 7.50 -10.32
CA ARG A 103 3.62 6.76 -10.91
C ARG A 103 3.67 5.31 -10.40
N ARG A 104 2.67 4.88 -9.64
CA ARG A 104 2.62 3.50 -9.12
C ARG A 104 2.73 2.53 -10.29
N LYS A 105 3.49 1.47 -10.06
CA LYS A 105 3.49 0.33 -10.96
C LYS A 105 2.10 -0.31 -10.94
N LEU A 106 1.67 -0.81 -12.09
CA LEU A 106 0.41 -1.53 -12.19
C LEU A 106 0.45 -2.81 -11.33
N ILE A 107 1.58 -3.51 -11.30
CA ILE A 107 1.75 -4.74 -10.55
C ILE A 107 3.00 -4.65 -9.69
N GLU A 108 2.91 -5.14 -8.46
CA GLU A 108 4.02 -5.24 -7.53
C GLU A 108 4.01 -6.58 -6.79
N ASP A 109 5.20 -7.16 -6.67
CA ASP A 109 5.44 -8.38 -5.91
C ASP A 109 5.78 -8.07 -4.46
N ILE A 110 5.11 -8.76 -3.54
CA ILE A 110 5.41 -8.72 -2.11
C ILE A 110 5.66 -10.13 -1.58
N CYS A 111 6.45 -10.22 -0.51
CA CYS A 111 6.63 -11.47 0.21
C CYS A 111 5.33 -11.87 0.89
N GLY A 112 4.73 -12.97 0.43
CA GLY A 112 3.61 -13.59 1.12
C GLY A 112 4.05 -14.39 2.34
N ARG A 113 3.06 -14.82 3.11
CA ARG A 113 3.25 -15.80 4.18
C ARG A 113 3.21 -17.20 3.59
N GLU A 114 3.84 -18.15 4.27
CA GLU A 114 3.81 -19.58 3.90
C GLU A 114 4.41 -19.89 2.51
N GLY A 115 5.33 -19.05 2.02
CA GLY A 115 6.02 -19.26 0.73
C GLY A 115 5.16 -19.00 -0.51
N LYS A 116 3.94 -18.49 -0.35
CA LYS A 116 3.10 -18.06 -1.48
C LYS A 116 3.56 -16.70 -1.99
N SER A 117 3.67 -16.55 -3.30
CA SER A 117 3.78 -15.26 -3.97
C SER A 117 2.52 -14.42 -3.76
N VAL A 118 2.69 -13.11 -3.66
CA VAL A 118 1.58 -12.17 -3.57
C VAL A 118 1.83 -11.02 -4.55
N HIS A 119 0.89 -10.83 -5.45
CA HIS A 119 0.89 -9.78 -6.45
C HIS A 119 -0.20 -8.77 -6.13
N ILE A 120 0.17 -7.50 -5.99
CA ILE A 120 -0.79 -6.41 -5.87
C ILE A 120 -0.94 -5.77 -7.24
N VAL A 121 -2.14 -5.85 -7.81
CA VAL A 121 -2.51 -5.11 -9.03
C VAL A 121 -3.20 -3.81 -8.62
N SER A 122 -2.60 -2.67 -8.95
CA SER A 122 -3.05 -1.33 -8.59
C SER A 122 -3.35 -0.51 -9.85
N PRO A 123 -4.64 -0.39 -10.24
CA PRO A 123 -5.06 0.50 -11.33
C PRO A 123 -4.57 1.94 -11.11
N LYS A 124 -4.28 2.65 -12.20
CA LYS A 124 -3.83 4.06 -12.15
C LYS A 124 -4.92 5.01 -11.66
N ASP A 125 -6.17 4.71 -12.00
CA ASP A 125 -7.36 5.46 -11.58
C ASP A 125 -8.20 4.65 -10.58
N ASN A 126 -8.98 5.34 -9.75
CA ASN A 126 -9.99 4.71 -8.92
C ASN A 126 -11.10 4.16 -9.84
N LEU A 127 -11.33 2.84 -9.79
CA LEU A 127 -12.31 2.19 -10.66
C LEU A 127 -13.75 2.30 -10.15
N GLU A 128 -13.95 2.65 -8.88
CA GLU A 128 -15.27 2.78 -8.24
C GLU A 128 -16.17 1.55 -8.51
N ILE A 129 -15.61 0.36 -8.29
CA ILE A 129 -16.28 -0.91 -8.55
C ILE A 129 -17.51 -1.06 -7.68
N ASP A 130 -18.66 -1.32 -8.33
CA ASP A 130 -19.86 -1.79 -7.66
C ASP A 130 -19.65 -3.23 -7.16
N LEU A 131 -19.55 -3.38 -5.84
CA LEU A 131 -19.31 -4.68 -5.20
C LEU A 131 -20.50 -5.63 -5.34
N ASP A 132 -21.73 -5.12 -5.50
CA ASP A 132 -22.91 -5.95 -5.72
C ASP A 132 -22.93 -6.51 -7.15
N GLU A 133 -22.50 -5.72 -8.14
CA GLU A 133 -22.31 -6.20 -9.51
C GLU A 133 -21.18 -7.23 -9.60
N LEU A 134 -20.02 -6.93 -8.99
CA LEU A 134 -18.89 -7.86 -8.91
C LEU A 134 -19.32 -9.19 -8.26
N ASN A 135 -20.13 -9.14 -7.22
CA ASN A 135 -20.64 -10.33 -6.55
C ASN A 135 -21.52 -11.20 -7.47
N LYS A 136 -22.34 -10.61 -8.34
CA LYS A 136 -23.12 -11.37 -9.33
C LYS A 136 -22.20 -12.15 -10.28
N ILE A 137 -21.18 -11.48 -10.81
CA ILE A 137 -20.18 -12.09 -11.71
C ILE A 137 -19.45 -13.26 -11.04
N ILE A 138 -19.05 -13.10 -9.77
CA ILE A 138 -18.39 -14.15 -8.99
C ILE A 138 -19.30 -15.37 -8.82
N VAL A 139 -20.58 -15.14 -8.51
CA VAL A 139 -21.58 -16.21 -8.36
C VAL A 139 -21.83 -16.92 -9.69
N ASP A 140 -21.96 -16.18 -10.79
CA ASP A 140 -22.17 -16.73 -12.14
C ASP A 140 -20.99 -17.61 -12.58
N LYS A 141 -19.77 -17.21 -12.22
CA LYS A 141 -18.54 -18.00 -12.42
C LYS A 141 -18.39 -19.18 -11.45
N LYS A 142 -19.33 -19.38 -10.52
CA LYS A 142 -19.31 -20.43 -9.48
C LYS A 142 -18.05 -20.40 -8.60
N LEU A 143 -17.49 -19.20 -8.39
CA LEU A 143 -16.35 -19.02 -7.51
C LEU A 143 -16.80 -18.90 -6.05
N ASN A 144 -16.01 -19.45 -5.13
CA ASN A 144 -16.34 -19.43 -3.72
C ASN A 144 -15.93 -18.10 -3.07
N ILE A 145 -16.85 -17.45 -2.37
CA ILE A 145 -16.58 -16.21 -1.65
C ILE A 145 -16.14 -16.54 -0.23
N ILE A 146 -14.91 -16.17 0.11
CA ILE A 146 -14.32 -16.42 1.42
C ILE A 146 -14.77 -15.35 2.42
N ARG A 147 -14.76 -14.08 1.99
CA ARG A 147 -15.15 -12.93 2.83
C ARG A 147 -15.84 -11.85 2.00
N ARG A 148 -16.77 -11.15 2.64
CA ARG A 148 -17.36 -9.90 2.15
C ARG A 148 -17.21 -8.84 3.23
N GLY A 149 -16.80 -7.65 2.84
CA GLY A 149 -16.74 -6.48 3.69
C GLY A 149 -17.28 -5.26 2.96
N GLN A 150 -17.39 -4.15 3.67
CA GLN A 150 -17.92 -2.90 3.11
C GLN A 150 -17.04 -2.34 1.98
N LEU A 151 -15.72 -2.58 2.04
CA LEU A 151 -14.74 -2.01 1.10
C LEU A 151 -14.22 -3.03 0.08
N GLY A 152 -14.65 -4.29 0.14
CA GLY A 152 -14.11 -5.31 -0.75
C GLY A 152 -14.57 -6.73 -0.49
N ILE A 153 -14.20 -7.63 -1.41
CA ILE A 153 -14.58 -9.03 -1.44
C ILE A 153 -13.31 -9.87 -1.59
N THR A 154 -13.24 -11.00 -0.86
CA THR A 154 -12.20 -12.01 -1.02
C THR A 154 -12.80 -13.30 -1.55
N ILE A 155 -12.22 -13.85 -2.62
CA ILE A 155 -12.66 -15.06 -3.30
C ILE A 155 -11.55 -16.11 -3.38
N GLN A 156 -11.96 -17.38 -3.37
CA GLN A 156 -11.13 -18.51 -3.76
C GLN A 156 -11.26 -18.68 -5.28
N TYR A 157 -10.20 -18.41 -6.02
CA TYR A 157 -10.21 -18.55 -7.47
C TYR A 157 -10.03 -20.01 -7.90
N ASN A 158 -9.09 -20.71 -7.25
CA ASN A 158 -8.89 -22.16 -7.37
C ASN A 158 -8.20 -22.66 -6.08
N GLU A 159 -7.81 -23.93 -5.98
CA GLU A 159 -7.20 -24.50 -4.77
C GLU A 159 -5.95 -23.77 -4.25
N GLN A 160 -5.21 -23.10 -5.14
CA GLN A 160 -3.94 -22.44 -4.81
C GLN A 160 -4.07 -20.93 -4.68
N ILE A 161 -5.04 -20.33 -5.39
CA ILE A 161 -5.13 -18.87 -5.59
C ILE A 161 -6.32 -18.27 -4.87
N THR A 162 -6.04 -17.20 -4.14
CA THR A 162 -7.07 -16.32 -3.56
C THR A 162 -6.91 -14.90 -4.08
N ILE A 163 -8.03 -14.20 -4.23
CA ILE A 163 -8.06 -12.83 -4.74
C ILE A 163 -8.86 -11.98 -3.77
N SER A 164 -8.29 -10.87 -3.30
CA SER A 164 -9.02 -9.85 -2.57
C SER A 164 -9.13 -8.59 -3.42
N ILE A 165 -10.35 -8.14 -3.69
CA ILE A 165 -10.66 -7.01 -4.55
C ILE A 165 -11.31 -5.94 -3.69
N VAL A 166 -10.79 -4.72 -3.72
CA VAL A 166 -11.45 -3.57 -3.10
C VAL A 166 -12.18 -2.72 -4.13
N ASP A 167 -13.13 -1.91 -3.67
CA ASP A 167 -13.93 -0.99 -4.50
C ASP A 167 -13.08 -0.09 -5.42
N SER A 168 -11.89 0.30 -4.97
CA SER A 168 -10.97 1.09 -5.78
C SER A 168 -10.38 0.37 -6.99
N GLY A 169 -10.57 -0.95 -7.09
CA GLY A 169 -9.99 -1.80 -8.12
C GLY A 169 -8.65 -2.42 -7.75
N VAL A 170 -8.03 -1.99 -6.64
CA VAL A 170 -6.82 -2.64 -6.14
C VAL A 170 -7.15 -4.11 -5.82
N SER A 171 -6.32 -5.00 -6.35
CA SER A 171 -6.53 -6.44 -6.26
C SER A 171 -5.29 -7.13 -5.71
N ILE A 172 -5.44 -7.90 -4.65
CA ILE A 172 -4.37 -8.68 -4.02
C ILE A 172 -4.56 -10.14 -4.43
N ILE A 173 -3.62 -10.65 -5.22
CA ILE A 173 -3.65 -12.01 -5.78
C ILE A 173 -2.56 -12.82 -5.08
N VAL A 174 -2.98 -13.81 -4.30
CA VAL A 174 -2.08 -14.67 -3.52
C VAL A 174 -2.01 -16.04 -4.17
N GLY A 175 -0.79 -16.56 -4.40
CA GLY A 175 -0.53 -17.91 -4.90
C GLY A 175 -0.39 -18.03 -6.42
N ALA A 176 -0.50 -16.93 -7.18
CA ALA A 176 -0.14 -16.94 -8.60
C ALA A 176 1.38 -16.95 -8.74
N LEU A 177 1.98 -17.91 -9.46
CA LEU A 177 3.44 -18.08 -9.49
C LEU A 177 4.20 -16.95 -10.21
N GLU A 178 3.52 -16.25 -11.12
CA GLU A 178 4.12 -15.23 -11.98
C GLU A 178 3.19 -14.03 -12.10
N GLU A 179 3.77 -12.83 -12.27
CA GLU A 179 3.04 -11.57 -12.50
C GLU A 179 2.02 -11.69 -13.64
N LYS A 180 2.41 -12.35 -14.74
CA LYS A 180 1.54 -12.60 -15.89
C LYS A 180 0.25 -13.31 -15.50
N ARG A 181 0.37 -14.38 -14.69
CA ARG A 181 -0.79 -15.13 -14.24
C ARG A 181 -1.70 -14.28 -13.35
N ALA A 182 -1.13 -13.41 -12.53
CA ALA A 182 -1.89 -12.45 -11.73
C ALA A 182 -2.64 -11.44 -12.62
N LEU A 183 -1.98 -10.89 -13.66
CA LEU A 183 -2.62 -9.97 -14.59
C LEU A 183 -3.72 -10.63 -15.44
N GLU A 184 -3.56 -11.89 -15.85
CA GLU A 184 -4.60 -12.66 -16.53
C GLU A 184 -5.86 -12.81 -15.67
N ILE A 185 -5.66 -13.17 -14.40
CA ILE A 185 -6.74 -13.33 -13.42
C ILE A 185 -7.45 -12.00 -13.18
N PHE A 186 -6.68 -10.91 -13.03
CA PHE A 186 -7.21 -9.57 -12.92
C PHE A 186 -8.04 -9.19 -14.15
N ASN A 187 -7.53 -9.44 -15.35
CA ASN A 187 -8.22 -9.16 -16.60
C ASN A 187 -9.54 -9.95 -16.71
N GLU A 188 -9.55 -11.21 -16.31
CA GLU A 188 -10.74 -12.05 -16.36
C GLU A 188 -11.85 -11.54 -15.42
N ILE A 189 -11.50 -11.25 -14.16
CA ILE A 189 -12.48 -10.94 -13.12
C ILE A 189 -12.91 -9.47 -13.17
N ILE A 190 -11.97 -8.55 -13.35
CA ILE A 190 -12.22 -7.11 -13.25
C ILE A 190 -12.52 -6.52 -14.62
N ILE A 191 -11.60 -6.63 -15.58
CA ILE A 191 -11.74 -5.94 -16.88
C ILE A 191 -12.88 -6.54 -17.68
N ASN A 192 -12.84 -7.86 -17.91
CA ASN A 192 -13.85 -8.54 -18.70
C ASN A 192 -15.15 -8.71 -17.91
N GLY A 193 -15.06 -9.00 -16.61
CA GLY A 193 -16.23 -9.19 -15.76
C GLY A 193 -17.08 -7.93 -15.63
N LEU A 194 -16.45 -6.78 -15.33
CA LEU A 194 -17.14 -5.50 -15.12
C LEU A 194 -17.13 -4.59 -16.35
N ASN A 195 -16.66 -5.09 -17.50
CA ASN A 195 -16.56 -4.34 -18.76
C ASN A 195 -15.80 -3.01 -18.62
N ILE A 196 -14.71 -3.01 -17.85
CA ILE A 196 -13.91 -1.81 -17.59
C ILE A 196 -12.92 -1.58 -18.73
N THR A 197 -12.80 -0.34 -19.20
CA THR A 197 -11.86 0.00 -20.27
C THR A 197 -10.40 -0.12 -19.79
N PRO A 198 -9.52 -0.85 -20.50
CA PRO A 198 -8.12 -1.05 -20.08
C PRO A 198 -7.32 0.24 -19.88
N GLU A 199 -7.68 1.34 -20.55
CA GLU A 199 -7.02 2.65 -20.39
C GLU A 199 -7.17 3.24 -18.98
N LYS A 200 -8.24 2.89 -18.25
CA LYS A 200 -8.42 3.27 -16.82
C LYS A 200 -7.52 2.47 -15.88
N ILE A 201 -7.03 1.32 -16.34
CA ILE A 201 -6.16 0.42 -15.57
C ILE A 201 -4.70 0.86 -15.74
N ASP A 202 -4.21 0.77 -16.98
CA ASP A 202 -2.92 1.24 -17.41
C ASP A 202 -2.91 1.38 -18.94
N SER A 203 -2.35 2.47 -19.46
CA SER A 203 -2.13 2.66 -20.90
C SER A 203 -1.34 1.52 -21.56
N GLU A 204 -0.49 0.82 -20.80
CA GLU A 204 0.31 -0.31 -21.28
C GLU A 204 -0.27 -1.68 -20.88
N PHE A 205 -1.46 -1.76 -20.29
CA PHE A 205 -2.03 -3.01 -19.75
C PHE A 205 -2.00 -4.17 -20.76
N LYS A 206 -2.48 -3.93 -21.99
CA LYS A 206 -2.51 -4.96 -23.05
C LYS A 206 -1.11 -5.48 -23.40
N ARG A 207 -0.10 -4.62 -23.34
CA ARG A 207 1.29 -4.98 -23.59
C ARG A 207 1.85 -5.82 -22.44
N LEU A 208 1.51 -5.48 -21.19
CA LEU A 208 1.96 -6.18 -19.99
C LEU A 208 1.36 -7.59 -19.85
N VAL A 209 0.17 -7.84 -20.40
CA VAL A 209 -0.42 -9.19 -20.45
C VAL A 209 0.16 -10.02 -21.61
N GLN A 210 0.61 -9.38 -22.70
CA GLN A 210 1.13 -10.05 -23.91
C GLN A 210 2.65 -10.28 -23.90
N ILE A 211 3.41 -9.54 -23.08
CA ILE A 211 4.87 -9.62 -22.99
C ILE A 211 5.24 -10.17 -21.61
N ASN A 212 6.14 -11.17 -21.61
CA ASN A 212 6.49 -12.15 -20.56
C ASN A 212 5.65 -13.43 -20.62
#